data_AF-A0A6J4I7I1-F1
#
_entry.id   AF-A0A6J4I7I1-F1
#
_cell.length_a   1.000
_cell.length_b   1.000
_cell.length_c   1.000
_cell.angle_alpha   90.00
_cell.angle_beta   90.00
_cell.angle_gamma   90.00
#
_symmetry.space_group_name_H-M   'P 1'
#
loop_
_entity.id
_entity.type
_entity.pdbx_description
1 polymer ?
#
loop_
_entity_poly.entity_id
_entity_poly.type
_entity_poly.pdbx_seq_one_letter_code
_entity_poly.pdbx_strand_id
1 'polypeptide(L)'
;MITLDPANVSLGASPASKEEAIGLVASLLADSGHVDNAYRESMLGREMVANTYLGEGIAIPHGLLKDRDLIKETGIAVVQIPNGLEWNPGEPVRLVVGIAATSDEHIQILS
;
A
#
# COMPACT_ATOMS: atom_id res chain seq x y z
N MET A 1 7.99 10.55 13.35
CA MET A 1 7.16 11.37 12.46
C MET A 1 7.46 10.89 11.05
N ILE A 2 6.46 10.35 10.35
CA ILE A 2 6.63 9.88 8.98
C ILE A 2 6.55 11.09 8.05
N THR A 3 7.45 11.15 7.07
CA THR A 3 7.46 12.17 6.03
C THR A 3 6.92 11.55 4.74
N LEU A 4 5.98 12.22 4.09
CA LEU A 4 5.53 11.82 2.75
C LEU A 4 6.38 12.55 1.71
N ASP A 5 7.29 11.82 1.07
CA ASP A 5 8.07 12.32 -0.06
C ASP A 5 7.18 12.37 -1.32
N PRO A 6 7.21 13.46 -2.13
CA PRO A 6 6.53 13.49 -3.43
C PRO A 6 6.86 12.31 -4.35
N ALA A 7 8.06 11.73 -4.25
CA ALA A 7 8.46 10.54 -5.01
C ALA A 7 7.62 9.30 -4.66
N ASN A 8 6.98 9.29 -3.49
CA ASN A 8 6.10 8.22 -3.02
C ASN A 8 4.62 8.48 -3.35
N VAL A 9 4.32 9.48 -4.18
CA VAL A 9 2.95 9.86 -4.54
C VAL A 9 2.74 9.70 -6.04
N SER A 10 1.73 8.93 -6.41
CA SER A 10 1.24 8.84 -7.79
C SER A 10 -0.19 9.37 -7.87
N LEU A 11 -0.40 10.40 -8.68
CA LEU A 11 -1.71 11.02 -8.90
C LEU A 11 -2.27 10.62 -10.26
N GLY A 12 -3.60 10.54 -10.35
CA GLY A 12 -4.25 10.24 -11.64
C GLY A 12 -3.99 8.83 -12.17
N ALA A 13 -3.68 7.87 -11.29
CA ALA A 13 -3.46 6.48 -11.70
C ALA A 13 -4.78 5.82 -12.14
N SER A 14 -4.67 4.80 -12.99
CA SER A 14 -5.81 4.03 -13.49
C SER A 14 -5.46 2.54 -13.58
N PRO A 15 -5.09 1.89 -12.46
CA PRO A 15 -4.83 0.45 -12.45
C PRO A 15 -6.07 -0.34 -12.87
N ALA A 16 -5.87 -1.42 -13.62
CA ALA A 16 -6.95 -2.29 -14.11
C ALA A 16 -7.43 -3.28 -13.04
N SER A 17 -6.68 -3.45 -11.94
CA SER A 17 -6.97 -4.43 -10.89
C SER A 17 -6.42 -4.00 -9.53
N LYS A 18 -6.93 -4.65 -8.48
CA LYS A 18 -6.43 -4.54 -7.10
C LYS A 18 -4.96 -4.93 -7.01
N GLU A 19 -4.56 -6.00 -7.69
CA GLU A 19 -3.18 -6.50 -7.71
C GLU A 19 -2.23 -5.50 -8.38
N GLU A 20 -2.69 -4.81 -9.42
CA GLU A 20 -1.93 -3.73 -10.06
C GLU A 20 -1.82 -2.52 -9.12
N ALA A 21 -2.89 -2.13 -8.45
CA ALA A 21 -2.87 -1.04 -7.49
C ALA A 21 -1.93 -1.30 -6.30
N ILE A 22 -1.94 -2.53 -5.76
CA ILE A 22 -0.97 -2.98 -4.74
C ILE A 22 0.45 -2.95 -5.30
N GLY A 23 0.63 -3.40 -6.55
CA GLY A 23 1.91 -3.32 -7.26
C GLY A 23 2.45 -1.90 -7.36
N LEU A 24 1.61 -0.91 -7.69
CA LEU A 24 2.00 0.49 -7.80
C LEU A 24 2.56 1.04 -6.48
N VAL A 25 1.84 0.85 -5.36
CA VAL A 25 2.35 1.33 -4.05
C VAL A 25 3.58 0.56 -3.58
N ALA A 26 3.68 -0.75 -3.87
CA ALA A 26 4.86 -1.54 -3.57
C ALA A 26 6.10 -1.05 -4.34
N SER A 27 5.94 -0.72 -5.63
CA SER A 27 7.00 -0.16 -6.47
C SER A 27 7.45 1.20 -5.95
N LEU A 28 6.53 2.11 -5.61
CA LEU A 28 6.89 3.41 -5.03
C LEU A 28 7.71 3.27 -3.74
N LEU A 29 7.33 2.35 -2.85
CA LEU A 29 8.10 2.06 -1.63
C LEU A 29 9.48 1.47 -1.93
N ALA A 30 9.59 0.59 -2.93
CA ALA A 30 10.86 -0.02 -3.32
C ALA A 30 11.80 0.98 -4.01
N ASP A 31 11.27 1.78 -4.92
CA ASP A 31 12.01 2.79 -5.70
C ASP A 31 12.57 3.90 -4.79
N SER A 32 11.88 4.22 -3.69
CA SER A 32 12.33 5.14 -2.65
C SER A 32 13.20 4.50 -1.57
N GLY A 33 13.49 3.20 -1.67
CA GLY A 33 14.40 2.50 -0.78
C GLY A 33 13.82 2.03 0.55
N HIS A 34 12.51 2.16 0.78
CA HIS A 34 11.88 1.73 2.03
C HIS A 34 11.78 0.20 2.15
N VAL A 35 11.67 -0.50 1.03
CA VAL A 35 11.51 -1.97 0.99
C VAL A 35 12.33 -2.63 -0.11
N ASP A 36 12.48 -3.95 -0.04
CA ASP A 36 12.92 -4.76 -1.18
C ASP A 36 11.80 -5.02 -2.18
N ASN A 37 12.17 -5.23 -3.45
CA ASN A 37 11.21 -5.53 -4.53
C ASN A 37 10.31 -6.75 -4.24
N ALA A 38 10.79 -7.70 -3.43
CA ALA A 38 10.02 -8.86 -3.01
C ALA A 38 8.82 -8.50 -2.09
N TYR A 39 8.79 -7.29 -1.52
CA TYR A 39 7.72 -6.85 -0.62
C TYR A 39 6.36 -6.78 -1.31
N ARG A 40 6.33 -6.62 -2.65
CA ARG A 40 5.10 -6.72 -3.44
C ARG A 40 4.36 -8.05 -3.20
N GLU A 41 5.08 -9.16 -3.23
CA GLU A 41 4.48 -10.49 -3.03
C GLU A 41 3.99 -10.66 -1.59
N SER A 42 4.67 -10.03 -0.64
CA SER A 42 4.20 -9.98 0.75
C SER A 42 2.89 -9.20 0.89
N MET A 43 2.76 -8.05 0.22
CA MET A 43 1.53 -7.25 0.24
C MET A 43 0.36 -7.99 -0.41
N LEU A 44 0.59 -8.65 -1.55
CA LEU A 44 -0.42 -9.50 -2.19
C LEU A 44 -0.81 -10.68 -1.28
N GLY A 45 0.18 -11.32 -0.66
CA GLY A 45 -0.03 -12.37 0.32
C GLY A 45 -0.88 -11.91 1.51
N ARG A 46 -0.66 -10.70 2.00
CA ARG A 46 -1.44 -10.11 3.09
C ARG A 46 -2.89 -9.87 2.69
N GLU A 47 -3.12 -9.31 1.50
CA GLU A 47 -4.45 -9.03 0.96
C GLU A 47 -5.30 -10.30 0.84
N MET A 48 -4.68 -11.45 0.49
CA MET A 48 -5.38 -12.74 0.47
C MET A 48 -5.80 -13.24 1.85
N VAL A 49 -5.10 -12.84 2.92
CA VAL A 49 -5.41 -13.26 4.30
C VAL A 49 -6.52 -12.40 4.90
N ALA A 50 -6.45 -11.09 4.69
CA ALA A 50 -7.49 -10.18 5.11
C ALA A 50 -7.55 -8.97 4.19
N ASN A 51 -8.78 -8.53 3.94
CA ASN A 51 -9.08 -7.31 3.19
C ASN A 51 -8.41 -6.09 3.86
N THR A 52 -7.78 -5.24 3.05
CA THR A 52 -7.14 -4.00 3.51
C THR A 52 -7.98 -2.75 3.25
N TYR A 53 -9.22 -2.91 2.75
CA TYR A 53 -10.20 -1.83 2.64
C TYR A 53 -10.64 -1.32 4.02
N LEU A 54 -10.64 0.00 4.21
CA LEU A 54 -11.03 0.65 5.47
C LEU A 54 -12.38 1.38 5.40
N GLY A 55 -13.05 1.37 4.24
CA GLY A 55 -14.20 2.23 4.00
C GLY A 55 -13.83 3.57 3.34
N GLU A 56 -14.86 4.34 2.99
CA GLU A 56 -14.76 5.71 2.46
C GLU A 56 -13.81 5.90 1.25
N GLY A 57 -13.55 4.83 0.51
CA GLY A 57 -12.67 4.90 -0.67
C GLY A 57 -11.19 4.66 -0.39
N ILE A 58 -10.81 4.13 0.77
CA ILE A 58 -9.40 3.96 1.17
C ILE A 58 -9.06 2.48 1.35
N ALA A 59 -7.92 2.06 0.78
CA ALA A 59 -7.28 0.78 1.07
C ALA A 59 -5.85 0.99 1.60
N ILE A 60 -5.41 0.13 2.52
CA ILE A 60 -4.10 0.24 3.18
C ILE A 60 -3.24 -1.04 3.04
N PRO A 61 -2.89 -1.45 1.81
CA PRO A 61 -2.12 -2.67 1.64
C PRO A 61 -0.75 -2.56 2.33
N HIS A 62 -0.35 -3.64 2.98
CA HIS A 62 0.89 -3.79 3.75
C HIS A 62 1.35 -5.24 3.69
N GLY A 63 2.61 -5.52 4.04
CA GLY A 63 3.17 -6.87 3.97
C GLY A 63 2.68 -7.81 5.08
N LEU A 64 2.99 -9.10 4.94
CA LEU A 64 2.85 -10.11 5.98
C LEU A 64 3.93 -9.92 7.06
N LEU A 65 3.57 -10.21 8.31
CA LEU A 65 4.48 -10.08 9.45
C LEU A 65 5.77 -10.91 9.30
N LYS A 66 5.67 -12.09 8.68
CA LYS A 66 6.81 -13.00 8.44
C LYS A 66 7.87 -12.44 7.48
N ASP A 67 7.51 -11.43 6.67
CA ASP A 67 8.37 -10.86 5.64
C ASP A 67 8.88 -9.45 6.04
N ARG A 68 8.83 -9.12 7.34
CA ARG A 68 9.26 -7.83 7.88
C ARG A 68 10.72 -7.50 7.60
N ASP A 69 11.57 -8.52 7.42
CA ASP A 69 12.97 -8.35 7.06
C ASP A 69 13.17 -7.73 5.66
N LEU A 70 12.11 -7.66 4.83
CA LEU A 70 12.12 -6.96 3.54
C LEU A 70 11.96 -5.44 3.69
N ILE A 71 11.69 -4.94 4.89
CA ILE A 71 11.51 -3.52 5.17
C ILE A 71 12.83 -2.94 5.67
N LYS A 72 13.37 -2.00 4.90
CA LYS A 72 14.62 -1.30 5.21
C LYS A 72 14.36 -0.09 6.10
N GLU A 73 13.27 0.62 5.82
CA GLU A 73 12.85 1.81 6.56
C GLU A 73 11.32 1.92 6.57
N THR A 74 10.75 2.41 7.67
CA THR A 74 9.30 2.68 7.75
C THR A 74 8.93 3.78 6.77
N GLY A 75 7.92 3.54 5.94
CA GLY A 75 7.50 4.48 4.90
C GLY A 75 6.07 4.27 4.43
N ILE A 76 5.57 5.29 3.74
CA ILE A 76 4.25 5.27 3.11
C ILE A 76 4.36 5.66 1.64
N ALA A 77 3.50 5.05 0.82
CA ALA A 77 3.27 5.46 -0.57
C ALA A 77 1.78 5.64 -0.83
N VAL A 78 1.44 6.60 -1.69
CA VAL A 78 0.06 6.99 -1.96
C VAL A 78 -0.20 6.95 -3.45
N VAL A 79 -1.21 6.19 -3.86
CA VAL A 79 -1.72 6.16 -5.23
C VAL A 79 -3.17 6.67 -5.22
N GLN A 80 -3.43 7.74 -5.96
CA GLN A 80 -4.77 8.27 -6.20
C GLN A 80 -5.34 7.66 -7.49
N ILE A 81 -6.56 7.14 -7.41
CA ILE A 81 -7.31 6.55 -8.53
C ILE A 81 -8.61 7.35 -8.71
N PRO A 82 -8.62 8.42 -9.52
CA PRO A 82 -9.76 9.35 -9.59
C PRO A 82 -11.07 8.69 -10.02
N ASN A 83 -10.99 7.72 -10.94
CA ASN A 83 -12.16 7.01 -11.48
C ASN A 83 -12.65 5.89 -10.56
N GLY A 84 -11.96 5.64 -9.45
CA GLY A 84 -12.21 4.52 -8.57
C GLY A 84 -11.71 3.19 -9.15
N LEU A 85 -11.50 2.24 -8.24
CA LEU A 85 -11.22 0.84 -8.53
C LEU A 85 -12.06 0.01 -7.56
N GLU A 86 -12.76 -1.00 -8.06
CA GLU A 86 -13.45 -1.95 -7.17
C GLU A 86 -12.41 -2.84 -6.48
N TRP A 87 -12.33 -2.75 -5.15
CA TRP A 87 -11.35 -3.51 -4.36
C TRP A 87 -11.87 -4.92 -4.06
N ASN A 88 -13.13 -5.00 -3.63
CA ASN A 88 -13.97 -6.20 -3.57
C ASN A 88 -15.41 -5.79 -3.93
N PRO A 89 -16.36 -6.73 -4.09
CA PRO A 89 -17.75 -6.39 -4.45
C PRO A 89 -18.35 -5.32 -3.53
N GLY A 90 -18.64 -4.15 -4.10
CA GLY A 90 -19.23 -3.02 -3.37
C GLY A 90 -18.24 -2.17 -2.54
N GLU A 91 -16.94 -2.38 -2.69
CA GLU A 91 -15.88 -1.63 -2.00
C GLU A 91 -15.09 -0.77 -3.00
N PRO A 92 -15.59 0.41 -3.40
CA PRO A 92 -14.86 1.29 -4.29
C PRO A 92 -13.68 1.92 -3.54
N VAL A 93 -12.52 1.98 -4.18
CA VAL A 93 -11.29 2.62 -3.68
C VAL A 93 -10.84 3.73 -4.62
N ARG A 94 -10.53 4.89 -4.07
CA ARG A 94 -9.95 6.05 -4.78
C ARG A 94 -8.58 6.45 -4.25
N LEU A 95 -8.20 5.94 -3.09
CA LEU A 95 -6.89 6.16 -2.48
C LEU A 95 -6.34 4.83 -1.98
N VAL A 96 -5.16 4.46 -2.46
CA VAL A 96 -4.40 3.31 -1.96
C VAL A 96 -3.19 3.84 -1.22
N VAL A 97 -3.06 3.50 0.06
CA VAL A 97 -1.96 3.92 0.92
C VAL A 97 -1.14 2.68 1.27
N GLY A 98 -0.05 2.46 0.53
CA GLY A 98 0.88 1.38 0.84
C GLY A 98 1.69 1.69 2.08
N ILE A 99 1.79 0.72 3.00
CA ILE A 99 2.49 0.89 4.28
C ILE A 99 3.62 -0.13 4.40
N ALA A 100 4.84 0.37 4.64
CA ALA A 100 5.98 -0.39 5.11
C ALA A 100 6.24 0.01 6.57
N ALA A 101 6.06 -0.91 7.52
CA ALA A 101 6.23 -0.61 8.94
C ALA A 101 7.28 -1.51 9.61
N THR A 102 8.28 -0.83 10.17
CA THR A 102 9.21 -1.22 11.24
C THR A 102 8.74 -2.21 12.29
N SER A 103 7.47 -2.12 12.67
CA SER A 103 6.86 -2.64 13.89
C SER A 103 5.35 -2.77 13.70
N ASP A 104 4.59 -3.10 14.76
CA ASP A 104 3.12 -3.09 14.73
C ASP A 104 2.50 -1.67 14.56
N GLU A 105 3.31 -0.69 14.13
CA GLU A 105 2.98 0.72 13.92
C GLU A 105 2.04 0.99 12.74
N HIS A 106 1.72 0.03 11.87
CA HIS A 106 0.85 0.29 10.72
C HIS A 106 -0.53 0.86 11.13
N ILE A 107 -1.04 0.51 12.32
CA ILE A 107 -2.24 1.12 12.90
C ILE A 107 -1.97 2.52 13.47
N GLN A 108 -0.81 2.74 14.09
CA GLN A 108 -0.42 4.06 14.61
C GLN A 108 -0.21 5.09 13.50
N ILE A 109 0.10 4.65 12.28
CA ILE A 109 0.14 5.52 11.09
C ILE A 109 -1.22 6.13 10.77
N LEU A 110 -2.32 5.54 11.24
CA LEU A 110 -3.69 5.99 10.98
C LEU A 110 -4.25 6.92 12.07
N SER A 111 -3.52 7.17 13.17
CA SER A 111 -3.99 7.93 14.34
C SER A 111 -3.40 9.33 14.45
#